data_AF-A0AAE9DI97-F1
#
_entry.id   AF-A0AAE9DI97-F1
#
_cell.length_a   1.000
_cell.length_b   1.000
_cell.length_c   1.000
_cell.angle_alpha   90.00
_cell.angle_beta   90.00
_cell.angle_gamma   90.00
#
_symmetry.space_group_name_H-M   'P 1'
#
loop_
_entity.id
_entity.type
_entity.pdbx_description
1 polymer ?
#
loop_
_entity_poly.entity_id
_entity_poly.type
_entity_poly.pdbx_seq_one_letter_code
_entity_poly.pdbx_strand_id
1 'polypeptide(L)'
;MMVKCSILLYSLSLSSLVNVALPCVATSPGTTVTTTTAATTTTAATGCTSCTVGQVTFAQDDGGIEIDTMGIEGNDPASGCLTLTATCTADVNFIAFMQFNNNQGGPAENANMGRTVNALLNCVDGNWVYTSGGVSRIVTQVSCNQAPEAG
;
A
#
# COMPACT_ATOMS: atom_id res chain seq x y z
N MET A 1 -47.50 2.00 41.12
CA MET A 1 -48.11 1.50 39.88
C MET A 1 -47.00 1.16 38.89
N MET A 2 -47.00 -0.12 38.51
CA MET A 2 -46.22 -0.85 37.50
C MET A 2 -45.23 -0.11 36.59
N VAL A 3 -43.99 -0.62 36.62
CA VAL A 3 -42.98 -0.53 35.56
C VAL A 3 -43.55 -1.13 34.28
N LYS A 4 -43.44 -0.42 33.15
CA LYS A 4 -43.84 -0.93 31.83
C LYS A 4 -42.66 -0.83 30.87
N CYS A 5 -41.99 -1.98 30.74
CA CYS A 5 -40.97 -2.25 29.74
C CYS A 5 -41.66 -2.40 28.38
N SER A 6 -41.25 -1.63 27.37
CA SER A 6 -41.67 -1.85 25.98
C SER A 6 -40.47 -1.67 25.06
N ILE A 7 -39.75 -2.79 24.92
CA ILE A 7 -38.72 -3.02 23.92
C ILE A 7 -39.47 -3.15 22.59
N LEU A 8 -39.37 -2.14 21.72
CA LEU A 8 -39.81 -2.25 20.34
C LEU A 8 -38.79 -3.09 19.57
N LEU A 9 -39.19 -4.32 19.28
CA LEU A 9 -38.57 -5.20 18.30
C LEU A 9 -38.87 -4.65 16.89
N TYR A 10 -37.86 -4.12 16.22
CA TYR A 10 -37.88 -3.99 14.76
C TYR A 10 -36.92 -5.00 14.15
N SER A 11 -37.54 -5.99 13.53
CA SER A 11 -36.98 -7.04 12.70
C SER A 11 -36.45 -6.49 11.37
N LEU A 12 -35.17 -6.70 11.10
CA LEU A 12 -34.67 -6.95 9.74
C LEU A 12 -33.72 -8.14 9.80
N SER A 13 -34.29 -9.28 9.40
CA SER A 13 -33.63 -10.52 9.05
C SER A 13 -32.76 -10.34 7.81
N LEU A 14 -31.51 -10.78 7.85
CA LEU A 14 -30.88 -11.46 6.72
C LEU A 14 -29.99 -12.59 7.24
N SER A 15 -30.40 -13.80 6.87
CA SER A 15 -29.94 -15.08 7.35
C SER A 15 -28.54 -15.41 6.82
N SER A 16 -27.55 -15.54 7.70
CA SER A 16 -26.33 -16.28 7.37
C SER A 16 -26.63 -17.76 7.59
N LEU A 17 -26.76 -18.50 6.48
CA LEU A 17 -26.86 -19.96 6.45
C LEU A 17 -25.60 -20.55 7.08
N VAL A 18 -25.70 -21.00 8.34
CA VAL A 18 -24.68 -21.83 8.96
C VAL A 18 -24.89 -23.24 8.41
N ASN A 19 -23.99 -23.65 7.51
CA ASN A 19 -23.98 -25.00 6.94
C ASN A 19 -23.50 -25.98 8.03
N VAL A 20 -24.42 -26.44 8.88
CA VAL A 20 -24.15 -27.54 9.81
C VAL A 20 -24.25 -28.84 9.02
N ALA A 21 -23.15 -29.24 8.40
CA ALA A 21 -23.01 -30.58 7.88
C ALA A 21 -22.96 -31.56 9.07
N LEU A 22 -24.02 -32.36 9.26
CA LEU A 22 -23.97 -33.58 10.06
C LEU A 22 -23.14 -34.62 9.29
N PRO A 23 -21.97 -35.09 9.77
CA PRO A 23 -21.39 -36.29 9.23
C PRO A 23 -22.13 -37.51 9.81
N CYS A 24 -22.81 -38.25 8.94
CA CYS A 24 -23.15 -39.63 9.25
C CYS A 24 -21.83 -40.43 9.32
N VAL A 25 -21.46 -40.89 10.52
CA VAL A 25 -20.29 -41.76 10.70
C VAL A 25 -20.73 -43.20 10.47
N ALA A 26 -20.55 -43.68 9.23
CA ALA A 26 -20.54 -45.12 8.94
C ALA A 26 -19.19 -45.68 9.40
N THR A 27 -19.20 -46.52 10.43
CA THR A 27 -18.01 -47.18 10.96
C THR A 27 -17.66 -48.36 10.03
N SER A 28 -16.66 -48.18 9.17
CA SER A 28 -16.00 -49.29 8.47
C SER A 28 -14.58 -49.41 9.02
N PRO A 29 -14.09 -50.62 9.36
CA PRO A 29 -12.79 -50.78 9.97
C PRO A 29 -11.70 -50.71 8.89
N GLY A 30 -10.75 -49.79 9.10
CA GLY A 30 -9.48 -49.78 8.39
C GLY A 30 -9.40 -48.72 7.32
N THR A 31 -8.94 -47.53 7.70
CA THR A 31 -7.97 -46.74 6.92
C THR A 31 -7.40 -45.70 7.88
N THR A 32 -6.08 -45.66 8.00
CA THR A 32 -5.31 -44.69 8.77
C THR A 32 -5.69 -43.28 8.30
N VAL A 33 -6.42 -42.54 9.13
CA VAL A 33 -6.76 -41.14 8.84
C VAL A 33 -5.50 -40.32 9.15
N THR A 34 -4.76 -39.98 8.10
CA THR A 34 -3.77 -38.91 8.17
C THR A 34 -4.52 -37.61 8.37
N THR A 35 -4.49 -37.08 9.60
CA THR A 35 -4.98 -35.74 9.90
C THR A 35 -4.10 -34.74 9.17
N THR A 36 -4.51 -34.30 7.98
CA THR A 36 -3.90 -33.14 7.32
C THR A 36 -4.44 -31.90 8.02
N THR A 37 -3.71 -31.43 9.03
CA THR A 37 -3.88 -30.09 9.58
C THR A 37 -3.63 -29.12 8.44
N ALA A 38 -4.68 -28.40 7.99
CA ALA A 38 -4.50 -27.32 7.03
C ALA A 38 -3.53 -26.31 7.64
N ALA A 39 -2.40 -26.08 6.97
CA ALA A 39 -1.46 -25.06 7.38
C ALA A 39 -2.17 -23.71 7.34
N THR A 40 -2.30 -23.06 8.49
CA THR A 40 -2.60 -21.64 8.55
C THR A 40 -1.40 -20.92 7.94
N THR A 41 -1.49 -20.55 6.66
CA THR A 41 -0.54 -19.62 6.06
C THR A 41 -0.74 -18.26 6.73
N THR A 42 0.11 -17.93 7.68
CA THR A 42 0.41 -16.54 8.02
C THR A 42 1.06 -15.91 6.79
N THR A 43 0.26 -15.26 5.94
CA THR A 43 0.74 -14.29 4.94
C THR A 43 1.18 -13.03 5.68
N ALA A 44 2.20 -13.15 6.54
CA ALA A 44 2.65 -12.09 7.43
C ALA A 44 4.17 -11.90 7.28
N ALA A 45 4.54 -10.65 7.05
CA ALA A 45 5.89 -10.08 6.99
C ALA A 45 6.75 -10.28 5.73
N THR A 46 6.61 -11.36 4.94
CA THR A 46 7.58 -11.55 3.83
C THR A 46 7.40 -10.58 2.66
N GLY A 47 6.17 -10.19 2.31
CA GLY A 47 5.91 -9.37 1.13
C GLY A 47 6.26 -7.88 1.29
N CYS A 48 6.16 -7.32 2.49
CA CYS A 48 6.46 -5.90 2.73
C CYS A 48 7.93 -5.64 3.12
N THR A 49 8.75 -6.69 3.18
CA THR A 49 10.20 -6.59 3.42
C THR A 49 11.03 -7.13 2.26
N SER A 50 10.40 -7.41 1.11
CA SER A 50 11.06 -8.01 -0.05
C SER A 50 11.43 -7.01 -1.15
N CYS A 51 11.04 -5.74 -1.01
CA CYS A 51 11.41 -4.72 -1.97
C CYS A 51 12.91 -4.40 -1.87
N THR A 52 13.47 -3.90 -2.97
CA THR A 52 14.85 -3.42 -3.05
C THR A 52 14.88 -2.09 -3.78
N VAL A 53 15.81 -1.19 -3.43
CA VAL A 53 15.96 0.12 -4.11
C VAL A 53 16.03 0.00 -5.62
N GLY A 54 16.74 -1.01 -6.13
CA GLY A 54 16.96 -1.22 -7.56
C GLY A 54 15.69 -1.51 -8.38
N GLN A 55 14.54 -1.72 -7.74
CA GLN A 55 13.24 -1.85 -8.43
C GLN A 55 12.66 -0.51 -8.88
N VAL A 56 13.11 0.62 -8.32
CA VAL A 56 12.73 1.96 -8.78
C VAL A 56 13.89 2.56 -9.55
N THR A 57 13.66 2.80 -10.83
CA THR A 57 14.60 3.57 -11.64
C THR A 57 14.44 5.05 -11.31
N PHE A 58 15.49 5.67 -10.79
CA PHE A 58 15.58 7.12 -10.69
C PHE A 58 16.27 7.61 -11.96
N ALA A 59 15.49 8.15 -12.90
CA ALA A 59 15.96 8.55 -14.22
C ALA A 59 15.46 9.94 -14.57
N GLN A 60 16.22 10.63 -15.43
CA GLN A 60 15.77 11.86 -16.07
C GLN A 60 14.46 11.61 -16.84
N ASP A 61 13.60 12.62 -16.83
CA ASP A 61 12.49 12.71 -17.79
C ASP A 61 13.04 13.21 -19.13
N ASP A 62 12.53 12.68 -20.25
CA ASP A 62 12.97 13.09 -21.59
C ASP A 62 12.66 14.58 -21.80
N GLY A 63 13.71 15.42 -21.82
CA GLY A 63 13.61 16.86 -22.12
C GLY A 63 13.48 17.82 -20.94
N GLY A 64 13.67 17.36 -19.70
CA GLY A 64 13.64 18.20 -18.48
C GLY A 64 15.00 18.70 -17.98
N ILE A 65 15.00 19.70 -17.09
CA ILE A 65 16.20 20.06 -16.31
C ILE A 65 16.32 19.07 -15.14
N GLU A 66 17.42 18.32 -15.12
CA GLU A 66 17.73 17.37 -14.07
C GLU A 66 17.95 18.06 -12.73
N ILE A 67 17.36 17.49 -11.68
CA ILE A 67 17.53 17.93 -10.30
C ILE A 67 17.82 16.73 -9.40
N ASP A 68 18.40 17.00 -8.23
CA ASP A 68 18.81 15.95 -7.29
C ASP A 68 17.64 15.03 -6.94
N THR A 69 17.87 13.75 -7.20
CA THR A 69 16.88 12.69 -7.06
C THR A 69 17.46 11.58 -6.19
N MET A 70 16.80 11.28 -5.08
CA MET A 70 17.28 10.28 -4.12
C MET A 70 16.17 9.33 -3.69
N GLY A 71 16.54 8.06 -3.50
CA GLY A 71 15.73 7.06 -2.82
C GLY A 71 16.40 6.68 -1.50
N ILE A 72 15.76 6.97 -0.37
CA ILE A 72 16.26 6.58 0.96
C ILE A 72 15.37 5.47 1.52
N GLU A 73 15.96 4.31 1.76
CA GLU A 73 15.27 3.20 2.44
C GLU A 73 15.11 3.48 3.93
N GLY A 74 14.01 3.00 4.46
CA GLY A 74 13.72 2.99 5.89
C GLY A 74 12.71 1.90 6.22
N ASN A 75 12.21 1.95 7.44
CA ASN A 75 11.15 1.07 7.91
C ASN A 75 10.05 1.91 8.53
N ASP A 76 8.79 1.57 8.26
CA ASP A 76 7.68 2.10 9.01
C ASP A 76 7.76 1.57 10.46
N PRO A 77 7.89 2.43 11.48
CA PRO A 77 8.02 2.00 12.87
C PRO A 77 6.78 1.26 13.40
N ALA A 78 5.61 1.44 12.79
CA ALA A 78 4.37 0.79 13.22
C ALA A 78 4.25 -0.65 12.69
N SER A 79 4.54 -0.86 11.40
CA SER A 79 4.40 -2.17 10.74
C SER A 79 5.70 -2.95 10.59
N GLY A 80 6.85 -2.29 10.69
CA GLY A 80 8.17 -2.85 10.36
C GLY A 80 8.44 -3.02 8.86
N CYS A 81 7.47 -2.69 8.00
CA CYS A 81 7.59 -2.82 6.56
C CYS A 81 8.59 -1.83 5.98
N LEU A 82 9.22 -2.21 4.86
CA LEU A 82 10.16 -1.34 4.16
C LEU A 82 9.44 -0.14 3.54
N THR A 83 10.09 1.00 3.61
CA THR A 83 9.68 2.25 2.97
C THR A 83 10.80 2.79 2.10
N LEU A 84 10.46 3.44 1.00
CA LEU A 84 11.40 4.17 0.16
C LEU A 84 10.90 5.61 0.04
N THR A 85 11.68 6.55 0.55
CA THR A 85 11.39 7.99 0.34
C THR A 85 12.05 8.41 -0.95
N ALA A 86 11.24 8.68 -1.97
CA ALA A 86 11.67 9.34 -3.19
C ALA A 86 11.69 10.85 -2.95
N THR A 87 12.79 11.51 -3.28
CA THR A 87 12.98 12.94 -3.07
C THR A 87 13.38 13.61 -4.38
N CYS A 88 12.71 14.71 -4.74
CA CYS A 88 13.14 15.65 -5.77
C CYS A 88 13.48 16.99 -5.09
N THR A 89 14.64 17.57 -5.36
CA THR A 89 15.00 18.91 -4.85
C THR A 89 15.45 19.83 -5.98
N ALA A 90 14.66 20.86 -6.26
CA ALA A 90 14.94 21.87 -7.28
C ALA A 90 16.02 22.87 -6.86
N ASP A 91 16.45 23.69 -7.82
CA ASP A 91 17.36 24.80 -7.57
C ASP A 91 16.71 25.92 -6.75
N VAL A 92 17.52 26.90 -6.34
CA VAL A 92 17.02 28.08 -5.61
C VAL A 92 16.12 28.91 -6.53
N ASN A 93 14.94 29.32 -6.04
CA ASN A 93 13.88 30.03 -6.79
C ASN A 93 13.16 29.17 -7.85
N PHE A 94 13.26 27.85 -7.75
CA PHE A 94 12.53 26.90 -8.59
C PHE A 94 11.66 25.98 -7.74
N ILE A 95 10.57 25.51 -8.35
CA ILE A 95 9.70 24.48 -7.79
C ILE A 95 10.05 23.12 -8.39
N ALA A 96 10.03 22.07 -7.57
CA ALA A 96 10.23 20.69 -8.03
C ALA A 96 8.90 20.08 -8.47
N PHE A 97 8.97 19.20 -9.46
CA PHE A 97 7.87 18.37 -9.93
C PHE A 97 8.32 16.93 -10.09
N MET A 98 7.77 16.04 -9.28
CA MET A 98 8.05 14.60 -9.32
C MET A 98 7.05 13.88 -10.23
N GLN A 99 7.50 12.90 -10.99
CA GLN A 99 6.66 12.05 -11.82
C GLN A 99 6.93 10.57 -11.55
N PHE A 100 5.88 9.77 -11.60
CA PHE A 100 5.93 8.32 -11.48
C PHE A 100 5.70 7.65 -12.83
N ASN A 101 6.45 6.58 -13.09
CA ASN A 101 6.27 5.67 -14.22
C ASN A 101 6.18 6.35 -15.58
N ASN A 102 6.88 7.47 -15.77
CA ASN A 102 6.91 8.31 -16.97
C ASN A 102 5.52 8.76 -17.46
N ASN A 103 5.24 10.07 -17.42
CA ASN A 103 3.97 10.65 -17.90
C ASN A 103 2.67 10.11 -17.26
N GLN A 104 2.74 9.38 -16.13
CA GLN A 104 1.54 8.92 -15.41
C GLN A 104 1.11 9.90 -14.30
N GLY A 105 1.68 11.11 -14.28
CA GLY A 105 1.54 12.07 -13.19
C GLY A 105 2.47 11.73 -12.02
N GLY A 106 2.23 12.35 -10.87
CA GLY A 106 3.14 12.27 -9.73
C GLY A 106 2.44 12.17 -8.38
N PRO A 107 3.19 12.33 -7.29
CA PRO A 107 2.65 12.38 -5.94
C PRO A 107 1.73 13.60 -5.75
N ALA A 108 0.78 13.51 -4.83
CA ALA A 108 -0.09 14.61 -4.44
C ALA A 108 0.70 15.81 -3.87
N GLU A 109 1.87 15.54 -3.32
CA GLU A 109 2.81 16.50 -2.75
C GLU A 109 3.32 17.54 -3.77
N ASN A 110 3.24 17.25 -5.07
CA ASN A 110 3.49 18.25 -6.12
C ASN A 110 2.58 19.48 -6.01
N ALA A 111 1.37 19.33 -5.44
CA ALA A 111 0.43 20.43 -5.26
C ALA A 111 0.93 21.53 -4.30
N ASN A 112 1.96 21.23 -3.49
CA ASN A 112 2.57 22.21 -2.58
C ASN A 112 3.45 23.23 -3.32
N MET A 113 3.78 22.99 -4.60
CA MET A 113 4.65 23.86 -5.40
C MET A 113 5.95 24.24 -4.68
N GLY A 114 6.52 23.29 -3.93
CA GLY A 114 7.71 23.51 -3.13
C GLY A 114 8.99 23.21 -3.89
N ARG A 115 10.10 23.75 -3.39
CA ARG A 115 11.45 23.41 -3.87
C ARG A 115 11.80 21.93 -3.69
N THR A 116 11.26 21.28 -2.66
CA THR A 116 11.48 19.86 -2.38
C THR A 116 10.15 19.12 -2.37
N VAL A 117 10.10 17.99 -3.08
CA VAL A 117 8.97 17.05 -3.07
C VAL A 117 9.48 15.72 -2.53
N ASN A 118 8.85 15.24 -1.47
CA ASN A 118 9.12 13.92 -0.89
C ASN A 118 7.88 13.04 -1.07
N ALA A 119 8.05 11.85 -1.63
CA ALA A 119 7.01 10.85 -1.74
C ALA A 119 7.41 9.58 -1.00
N LEU A 120 6.57 9.16 -0.06
CA LEU A 120 6.78 7.92 0.68
C LEU A 120 6.16 6.75 -0.07
N LEU A 121 7.00 5.81 -0.50
CA LEU A 121 6.59 4.55 -1.10
C LEU A 121 6.64 3.46 -0.04
N ASN A 122 5.59 2.65 0.06
CA ASN A 122 5.55 1.51 0.97
C ASN A 122 5.80 0.24 0.17
N CYS A 123 6.60 -0.66 0.71
CA CYS A 123 6.74 -1.99 0.13
C CYS A 123 5.46 -2.80 0.41
N VAL A 124 4.78 -3.22 -0.66
CA VAL A 124 3.57 -4.04 -0.58
C VAL A 124 3.72 -5.19 -1.57
N ASP A 125 3.71 -6.42 -1.05
CA ASP A 125 3.84 -7.65 -1.85
C ASP A 125 4.98 -7.60 -2.87
N GLY A 126 6.15 -7.08 -2.45
CA GLY A 126 7.35 -6.96 -3.26
C GLY A 126 7.37 -5.81 -4.27
N ASN A 127 6.40 -4.90 -4.20
CA ASN A 127 6.33 -3.71 -5.05
C ASN A 127 6.40 -2.43 -4.22
N TRP A 128 7.11 -1.42 -4.73
CA TRP A 128 7.03 -0.07 -4.18
C TRP A 128 5.71 0.57 -4.56
N VAL A 129 4.91 0.95 -3.57
CA VAL A 129 3.55 1.46 -3.77
C VAL A 129 3.42 2.85 -3.15
N TYR A 130 3.06 3.83 -3.97
CA TYR A 130 2.56 5.11 -3.50
C TYR A 130 1.06 5.03 -3.26
N THR A 131 0.58 5.53 -2.13
CA THR A 131 -0.86 5.57 -1.81
C THR A 131 -1.27 6.97 -1.37
N SER A 132 -2.27 7.54 -2.02
CA SER A 132 -2.82 8.85 -1.65
C SER A 132 -4.32 8.90 -1.96
N GLY A 133 -5.10 9.53 -1.08
CA GLY A 133 -6.55 9.65 -1.24
C GLY A 133 -7.28 8.30 -1.37
N GLY A 134 -6.73 7.21 -0.82
CA GLY A 134 -7.28 5.85 -0.95
C GLY A 134 -6.99 5.15 -2.28
N VAL A 135 -6.19 5.76 -3.16
CA VAL A 135 -5.74 5.18 -4.42
C VAL A 135 -4.29 4.77 -4.30
N SER A 136 -3.98 3.52 -4.68
CA SER A 136 -2.63 2.95 -4.66
C SER A 136 -2.09 2.77 -6.08
N ARG A 137 -0.79 3.01 -6.24
CA ARG A 137 -0.06 2.87 -7.50
C ARG A 137 1.30 2.23 -7.26
N ILE A 138 1.62 1.20 -8.04
CA ILE A 138 2.97 0.64 -8.10
C ILE A 138 3.88 1.63 -8.82
N VAL A 139 5.04 1.94 -8.23
CA VAL A 139 6.05 2.86 -8.76
C VAL A 139 7.30 2.07 -9.12
N THR A 140 7.65 2.08 -10.40
CA THR A 140 8.88 1.45 -10.94
C THR A 140 9.86 2.48 -11.47
N GLN A 141 9.45 3.74 -11.60
CA GLN A 141 10.31 4.83 -12.02
C GLN A 141 9.89 6.13 -11.35
N VAL A 142 10.87 6.94 -10.97
CA VAL A 142 10.72 8.31 -10.53
C VAL A 142 11.56 9.21 -11.42
N SER A 143 10.97 10.27 -11.95
CA SER A 143 11.68 11.35 -12.63
C SER A 143 11.34 12.70 -11.99
N CYS A 144 12.31 13.61 -12.01
CA CYS A 144 12.20 14.91 -11.37
C CYS A 144 12.48 16.02 -12.40
N ASN A 145 11.59 17.01 -12.45
CA ASN A 145 11.71 18.21 -13.26
C ASN A 145 11.58 19.45 -12.36
N GLN A 146 11.92 20.63 -12.89
CA GLN A 146 11.71 21.89 -12.20
C GLN A 146 11.14 22.98 -13.11
N ALA A 147 10.52 23.98 -12.48
CA ALA A 147 10.04 25.19 -13.15
C ALA A 147 10.34 26.43 -12.29
N PRO A 148 10.50 27.63 -12.87
CA PRO A 148 10.68 28.85 -12.10
C PRO A 148 9.48 29.09 -11.16
N GLU A 149 9.75 29.57 -9.94
CA GLU A 149 8.70 30.07 -9.07
C GLU A 149 8.00 31.26 -9.75
N ALA A 150 6.67 31.23 -9.81
CA ALA A 150 5.90 32.38 -10.26
C ALA A 150 6.01 33.47 -9.19
N GLY A 151 6.81 34.50 -9.49
CA GLY A 151 7.01 35.67 -8.62
C GLY A 151 5.78 36.56 -8.48
#